data_AF-A0A9E5QB34-F1
#
_entry.id   AF-A0A9E5QB34-F1
#
_cell.length_a   1.000
_cell.length_b   1.000
_cell.length_c   1.000
_cell.angle_alpha   90.00
_cell.angle_beta   90.00
_cell.angle_gamma   90.00
#
_symmetry.space_group_name_H-M   'P 1'
#
loop_
_entity.id
_entity.type
_entity.pdbx_description
1 polymer ?
#
loop_
_entity_poly.entity_id
_entity_poly.type
_entity_poly.pdbx_seq_one_letter_code
_entity_poly.pdbx_strand_id
1 'polypeptide(L)' 'LINEDVPHFTAGDTVNVHYRVREGEKERIQQYEGVVLSERGSGPNKTFTVRKMSSNVGVERVFPLNSPFIAK' A
#
# COMPACT_ATOMS: atom_id res chain seq x y z
N LEU A 1 -3.05 -2.32 -17.68
CA LEU A 1 -3.82 -2.77 -16.49
C LEU A 1 -3.76 -1.62 -15.49
N ILE A 2 -4.86 -0.89 -15.36
CA ILE A 2 -5.06 0.14 -14.33
C ILE A 2 -6.05 -0.49 -13.35
N ASN A 3 -5.72 -0.51 -12.07
CA ASN A 3 -6.61 -1.07 -11.05
C ASN A 3 -7.69 -0.03 -10.73
N GLU A 4 -8.90 -0.22 -11.27
CA GLU A 4 -10.03 0.72 -11.12
C GLU A 4 -10.70 0.64 -9.75
N ASP A 5 -10.42 -0.41 -8.97
CA ASP A 5 -11.02 -0.65 -7.65
C ASP A 5 -10.29 0.07 -6.50
N VAL A 6 -9.22 0.82 -6.79
CA VAL A 6 -8.48 1.56 -5.77
C VAL A 6 -9.19 2.90 -5.50
N PRO A 7 -9.64 3.17 -4.25
CA PRO A 7 -10.27 4.43 -3.92
C PRO A 7 -9.29 5.59 -4.11
N HIS A 8 -9.82 6.77 -4.42
CA HIS A 8 -9.00 7.97 -4.47
C HIS A 8 -8.51 8.34 -3.07
N PHE A 9 -7.21 8.66 -2.95
CA PHE A 9 -6.56 9.16 -1.74
C PHE A 9 -5.45 10.12 -2.14
N THR A 10 -4.98 10.92 -1.18
CA THR A 10 -3.85 11.82 -1.37
C THR A 10 -2.89 11.80 -0.17
N ALA A 11 -1.78 12.55 -0.27
CA ALA A 11 -0.84 12.70 0.83
C ALA A 11 -1.51 13.37 2.05
N GLY A 12 -1.32 12.77 3.22
CA GLY A 12 -1.98 13.16 4.47
C GLY A 12 -3.12 12.23 4.88
N ASP A 13 -3.71 11.48 3.94
CA ASP A 13 -4.78 10.54 4.24
C ASP A 13 -4.25 9.33 5.01
N THR A 14 -5.07 8.79 5.92
CA THR A 14 -4.81 7.50 6.54
C THR A 14 -5.47 6.40 5.73
N VAL A 15 -4.69 5.42 5.29
CA VAL A 15 -5.12 4.29 4.47
C VAL A 15 -4.83 2.98 5.20
N ASN A 16 -5.65 1.95 4.93
CA ASN A 16 -5.42 0.58 5.40
C ASN A 16 -5.23 -0.35 4.19
N VAL A 17 -3.97 -0.57 3.80
CA VAL A 17 -3.61 -1.37 2.63
C VAL A 17 -3.68 -2.85 2.99
N HIS A 18 -4.52 -3.61 2.30
CA HIS A 18 -4.63 -5.06 2.48
C HIS A 18 -3.69 -5.76 1.52
N TYR A 19 -2.50 -6.13 1.99
CA TYR A 19 -1.46 -6.71 1.15
C TYR A 19 -1.41 -8.23 1.27
N ARG A 20 -1.46 -8.93 0.14
CA ARG A 20 -1.24 -10.37 0.05
C ARG A 20 0.24 -10.69 0.27
N VAL A 21 0.51 -11.51 1.28
CA VAL A 21 1.84 -12.01 1.61
C VAL A 21 1.82 -13.53 1.48
N ARG A 22 2.77 -14.06 0.70
CA ARG A 22 2.97 -15.50 0.49
C ARG A 22 4.27 -15.94 1.14
N GLU A 23 4.18 -16.94 2.02
CA GLU A 23 5.32 -17.59 2.66
C GLU A 23 5.24 -19.10 2.37
N GLY A 24 6.03 -19.56 1.40
CA GLY A 24 5.93 -20.93 0.86
C GLY A 24 4.58 -21.17 0.19
N GLU A 25 3.83 -22.13 0.71
CA GLU A 25 2.49 -22.49 0.22
C GLU A 25 1.36 -21.73 0.91
N LYS A 26 1.65 -21.01 2.01
CA LYS A 26 0.63 -20.27 2.76
C LYS A 26 0.51 -18.84 2.24
N GLU A 27 -0.72 -18.41 2.01
CA GLU A 27 -1.07 -17.04 1.65
C GLU A 27 -1.93 -16.42 2.76
N ARG A 28 -1.64 -15.17 3.12
CA ARG A 28 -2.44 -14.40 4.08
C ARG A 28 -2.55 -12.94 3.65
N ILE A 29 -3.59 -12.28 4.13
CA ILE A 29 -3.72 -10.82 4.04
C ILE A 29 -3.06 -10.19 5.25
N GLN A 30 -2.09 -9.31 5.02
CA GLN A 30 -1.52 -8.45 6.04
C GLN A 30 -2.02 -7.02 5.82
N GLN A 31 -2.65 -6.46 6.85
CA GLN A 31 -3.06 -5.07 6.86
C GLN A 31 -1.87 -4.16 7.18
N TYR A 32 -1.74 -3.09 6.41
CA TYR A 32 -0.77 -2.02 6.62
C TYR A 32 -1.53 -0.70 6.72
N GLU A 33 -1.87 -0.32 7.94
CA GLU A 33 -2.52 0.95 8.25
C GLU A 33 -1.50 2.03 8.55
N GLY A 34 -1.64 3.19 7.92
CA GLY A 34 -0.75 4.32 8.12
C GLY A 34 -1.11 5.53 7.25
N VAL A 35 -0.33 6.60 7.37
CA VAL A 35 -0.52 7.85 6.64
C VAL A 35 0.21 7.80 5.30
N VAL A 36 -0.46 8.21 4.23
CA VAL A 36 0.15 8.41 2.91
C VAL A 36 1.07 9.62 2.97
N LEU A 37 2.36 9.42 2.70
CA LEU A 37 3.33 10.51 2.67
C LEU A 37 3.47 11.14 1.29
N SER A 38 3.39 10.33 0.24
CA SER A 38 3.55 10.80 -1.13
C SER A 38 3.01 9.80 -2.14
N GLU A 39 2.57 10.32 -3.28
CA GLU A 39 2.33 9.57 -4.50
C GLU A 39 3.36 9.98 -5.56
N ARG A 40 3.89 9.02 -6.32
CA ARG A 40 4.92 9.28 -7.33
C ARG A 40 4.66 8.48 -8.61
N GLY A 41 5.16 9.01 -9.72
CA GLY A 41 5.02 8.38 -11.04
C GLY A 41 3.62 8.52 -11.64
N SER A 42 3.40 7.83 -12.76
CA SER A 42 2.15 7.89 -13.53
C SER A 42 1.84 6.53 -14.18
N GLY A 43 0.57 6.35 -14.55
CA GLY A 43 0.11 5.15 -15.24
C GLY A 43 0.42 3.85 -14.47
N PRO A 44 0.89 2.78 -15.15
CA PRO A 44 1.20 1.50 -14.52
C PRO A 44 2.26 1.58 -13.41
N ASN A 45 3.20 2.52 -13.52
CA ASN A 45 4.33 2.68 -12.60
C ASN A 45 4.02 3.63 -11.43
N LYS A 46 2.76 4.06 -11.25
CA LYS A 46 2.36 4.89 -10.12
C LYS A 46 2.57 4.14 -8.80
N THR A 47 3.23 4.79 -7.85
CA THR A 47 3.49 4.27 -6.50
C THR A 47 3.00 5.24 -5.44
N PHE A 48 2.82 4.75 -4.22
CA PHE A 48 2.53 5.57 -3.05
C PHE A 48 3.29 5.05 -1.82
N THR A 49 3.66 5.95 -0.93
CA THR A 49 4.40 5.64 0.29
C THR A 49 3.47 5.79 1.48
N VAL A 50 3.36 4.75 2.30
CA VAL A 50 2.59 4.77 3.55
C VAL A 50 3.56 4.64 4.73
N ARG A 51 3.36 5.45 5.76
CA ARG A 51 4.11 5.41 7.01
C ARG A 51 3.23 5.00 8.17
N LYS A 52 3.74 4.10 9.01
CA LYS A 52 3.13 3.76 10.30
C LYS A 52 4.14 3.75 11.43
N MET A 53 3.66 3.92 12.65
CA MET A 53 4.46 3.71 13.86
C MET A 53 4.33 2.25 14.30
N SER A 54 5.45 1.56 14.44
CA SER A 54 5.52 0.18 14.93
C SER A 54 6.48 0.15 16.11
N SER A 55 5.98 -0.09 17.32
CA SER A 55 6.79 -0.14 18.55
C SER A 55 7.72 1.08 18.70
N ASN A 56 7.16 2.30 18.53
CA ASN A 56 7.88 3.59 18.53
C ASN A 56 8.89 3.82 17.40
N VAL A 57 8.99 2.89 16.44
CA VAL A 57 9.80 3.06 15.23
C VAL A 57 8.90 3.43 14.06
N GLY A 58 9.25 4.50 13.35
CA GLY A 58 8.61 4.85 12.08
C GLY A 58 9.02 3.85 11.00
N VAL A 59 8.04 3.17 10.41
CA VAL A 59 8.25 2.26 9.29
C VAL A 59 7.55 2.84 8.08
N GLU A 60 8.25 2.91 6.97
CA GLU A 60 7.72 3.37 5.69
C GLU A 60 7.71 2.23 4.69
N ARG A 61 6.66 2.14 3.88
CA ARG A 61 6.55 1.14 2.82
C ARG A 61 6.02 1.78 1.56
N VAL A 62 6.69 1.48 0.45
CA VAL A 62 6.29 1.91 -0.89
C VAL A 62 5.48 0.80 -1.54
N PHE A 63 4.32 1.15 -2.07
CA PHE A 63 3.40 0.24 -2.74
C PHE A 63 3.22 0.68 -4.20
N PRO A 64 3.33 -0.24 -5.18
CA PRO A 64 2.84 0.01 -6.53
C PRO A 64 1.30 0.04 -6.52
N LEU A 65 0.71 1.12 -7.03
CA LEU A 65 -0.75 1.32 -7.01
C LEU A 65 -1.50 0.19 -7.74
N ASN A 66 -0.92 -0.29 -8.84
CA ASN A 66 -1.49 -1.34 -9.68
C ASN A 66 -0.94 -2.74 -9.34
N SER A 67 -0.37 -2.93 -8.14
CA SER A 67 0.17 -4.24 -7.74
C SER A 67 -0.95 -5.28 -7.60
N PRO A 68 -0.81 -6.48 -8.20
CA PRO A 68 -1.78 -7.56 -8.01
C PRO A 68 -1.77 -8.10 -6.58
N PHE A 69 -0.81 -7.72 -5.74
CA PHE A 69 -0.78 -8.13 -4.34
C PHE A 69 -1.60 -7.22 -3.42
N ILE A 70 -2.06 -6.06 -3.91
CA ILE A 70 -3.05 -5.26 -3.17
C ILE A 70 -4.41 -5.93 -3.38
N ALA A 71 -5.04 -6.33 -2.27
CA ALA A 71 -6.37 -6.92 -2.27
C ALA A 71 -7.47 -5.87 -2.09
N LYS A 72 -7.16 -4.79 -1.33
CA LYS A 72 -8.04 -3.67 -1.02
C LYS A 72 -7.21 -2.47 -0.57
#